data_AF-A0A382UIK3-F1
#
_entry.id   AF-A0A382UIK3-F1
#
_cell.length_a   1.000
_cell.length_b   1.000
_cell.length_c   1.000
_cell.angle_alpha   90.00
_cell.angle_beta   90.00
_cell.angle_gamma   90.00
#
_symmetry.space_group_name_H-M   'P 1'
#
loop_
_entity.id
_entity.type
_entity.pdbx_description
1 polymer ?
#
loop_
_entity_poly.entity_id
_entity_poly.type
_entity_poly.pdbx_seq_one_letter_code
_entity_poly.pdbx_strand_id
1 'polypeptide(L)'
;MDIRVLEMGSNFLTKVKISGGGRCNVTHGLEDTFDFAQHYPRGKRELIGPLSRWSQEDTVWWFRENGVELKTEEDGRIFPVTDSSQTVIDCLTGV
;
A
#
# COMPACT_ATOMS: atom_id res chain seq x y z
N MET A 1 23.93 -3.16 -7.12
CA MET A 1 23.19 -4.43 -7.21
C MET A 1 22.44 -4.40 -8.54
N ASP A 2 22.50 -5.46 -9.36
CA ASP A 2 21.67 -5.56 -10.56
C ASP A 2 20.37 -6.30 -10.18
N ILE A 3 19.21 -5.67 -10.40
CA ILE A 3 17.90 -6.19 -9.98
C ILE A 3 17.02 -6.32 -11.22
N ARG A 4 16.39 -7.49 -11.38
CA ARG A 4 15.41 -7.77 -12.44
C ARG A 4 14.07 -8.15 -11.81
N VAL A 5 12.98 -7.57 -12.32
CA VAL A 5 11.61 -7.91 -11.95
C VAL A 5 10.95 -8.58 -13.15
N LEU A 6 10.37 -9.77 -12.94
CA LEU A 6 9.72 -10.56 -14.00
C LEU A 6 8.23 -10.66 -13.72
N GLU A 7 7.40 -10.33 -14.70
CA GLU A 7 5.95 -10.48 -14.69
C GLU A 7 5.54 -11.38 -15.85
N MET A 8 4.59 -12.28 -15.60
CA MET A 8 4.09 -13.22 -16.61
C MET A 8 3.10 -12.53 -17.55
N GLY A 9 2.27 -11.64 -17.01
CA GLY A 9 1.30 -10.87 -17.78
C GLY A 9 1.95 -9.79 -18.66
N SER A 10 1.14 -9.22 -19.55
CA SER A 10 1.57 -8.11 -20.40
C SER A 10 1.70 -6.78 -19.65
N ASN A 11 1.12 -6.67 -18.45
CA ASN A 11 1.12 -5.45 -17.64
C ASN A 11 1.44 -5.78 -16.18
N PHE A 12 2.42 -5.09 -15.61
CA PHE A 12 2.70 -5.12 -14.17
C PHE A 12 1.52 -4.59 -13.36
N LEU A 13 1.41 -5.07 -12.11
CA LEU A 13 0.49 -4.53 -11.10
C LEU A 13 -1.00 -4.55 -11.51
N THR A 14 -1.40 -5.45 -12.43
CA THR A 14 -2.80 -5.56 -12.89
C THR A 14 -3.79 -5.77 -11.74
N LYS A 15 -3.39 -6.49 -10.67
CA LYS A 15 -4.24 -6.65 -9.48
C LYS A 15 -4.37 -5.37 -8.66
N VAL A 16 -3.31 -4.58 -8.55
CA VAL A 16 -3.33 -3.26 -7.89
C VAL A 16 -4.25 -2.32 -8.66
N LYS A 17 -4.20 -2.35 -9.99
CA LYS A 17 -5.04 -1.53 -10.87
C LYS A 17 -6.55 -1.69 -10.61
N ILE A 18 -6.99 -2.90 -10.26
CA ILE A 18 -8.42 -3.16 -9.98
C ILE A 18 -8.76 -3.14 -8.49
N SER A 19 -7.78 -2.93 -7.60
CA SER A 19 -7.99 -2.93 -6.16
C SER A 19 -8.73 -1.68 -5.69
N GLY A 20 -9.48 -1.79 -4.58
CA GLY A 20 -10.24 -0.66 -4.04
C GLY A 20 -11.25 -0.05 -5.02
N GLY A 21 -11.78 -0.84 -5.95
CA GLY A 21 -12.67 -0.36 -7.01
C GLY A 21 -11.97 0.46 -8.10
N GLY A 22 -10.67 0.23 -8.31
CA GLY A 22 -9.85 1.00 -9.25
C GLY A 22 -9.09 2.16 -8.62
N ARG A 23 -9.28 2.41 -7.32
CA ARG A 23 -8.70 3.54 -6.59
C ARG A 23 -7.42 3.19 -5.82
N CYS A 24 -7.18 1.89 -5.59
CA CYS A 24 -6.14 1.36 -4.70
C CYS A 24 -6.30 1.78 -3.23
N ASN A 25 -6.83 0.87 -2.42
CA ASN A 25 -6.76 0.99 -0.96
C ASN A 25 -5.32 0.66 -0.53
N VAL A 26 -4.50 1.70 -0.35
CA VAL A 26 -3.04 1.61 -0.18
C VAL A 26 -2.66 0.95 1.13
N THR A 27 -3.30 1.39 2.22
CA THR A 27 -3.07 0.88 3.58
C THR A 27 -4.27 1.25 4.48
N HIS A 28 -4.14 1.06 5.79
CA HIS A 28 -5.15 1.40 6.78
C HIS A 28 -4.55 2.27 7.90
N GLY A 29 -5.30 3.25 8.40
CA GLY A 29 -4.87 4.19 9.43
C GLY A 29 -4.83 3.62 10.86
N LEU A 30 -4.45 2.36 11.05
CA LEU A 30 -4.21 1.78 12.38
C LEU A 30 -2.75 2.03 12.77
N GLU A 31 -2.51 2.98 13.66
CA GLU A 31 -1.14 3.35 14.07
C GLU A 31 -0.48 2.27 14.94
N ASP A 32 -1.25 1.62 15.82
CA ASP A 32 -0.70 0.55 16.65
C ASP A 32 -0.47 -0.74 15.85
N THR A 33 0.76 -1.26 15.93
CA THR A 33 1.19 -2.47 15.22
C THR A 33 0.40 -3.71 15.64
N PHE A 34 0.08 -3.85 16.93
CA PHE A 34 -0.64 -5.02 17.43
C PHE A 34 -2.09 -4.99 16.98
N ASP A 35 -2.73 -3.82 16.99
CA ASP A 35 -4.08 -3.62 16.47
C ASP A 35 -4.12 -3.87 14.97
N PHE A 36 -3.18 -3.32 14.19
CA PHE A 36 -3.09 -3.59 12.75
C PHE A 36 -2.97 -5.10 12.47
N ALA A 37 -2.10 -5.81 13.19
CA ALA A 37 -1.91 -7.25 13.02
C ALA A 37 -3.15 -8.08 13.37
N GLN A 38 -4.04 -7.60 14.25
CA GLN A 38 -5.28 -8.30 14.60
C GLN A 38 -6.23 -8.46 13.41
N HIS A 39 -6.16 -7.56 12.43
CA HIS A 39 -6.96 -7.64 11.20
C HIS A 39 -6.47 -8.73 10.22
N TYR A 40 -5.36 -9.41 10.55
CA TYR A 40 -4.79 -10.52 9.78
C TYR A 40 -4.81 -11.82 10.60
N PRO A 41 -5.98 -12.46 10.82
CA PRO A 41 -6.12 -13.56 11.79
C PRO A 41 -5.24 -14.77 11.50
N ARG A 42 -4.92 -15.01 10.22
CA ARG A 42 -4.06 -16.13 9.80
C ARG A 42 -2.55 -15.82 9.85
N GLY A 43 -2.16 -14.56 10.03
CA GLY A 43 -0.77 -14.10 10.01
C GLY A 43 -0.41 -13.10 11.10
N LYS A 44 -1.26 -12.96 12.13
CA LYS A 44 -1.14 -11.93 13.18
C LYS A 44 0.25 -11.96 13.82
N ARG A 45 0.72 -13.14 14.23
CA ARG A 45 2.00 -13.27 14.93
C ARG A 45 3.18 -12.96 14.01
N GLU A 46 3.11 -13.40 12.77
CA GLU A 46 4.14 -13.26 11.75
C GLU A 46 4.28 -11.81 11.28
N LEU A 47 3.20 -11.02 11.31
CA LEU A 47 3.19 -9.62 10.89
C LEU A 47 3.67 -8.62 11.94
N ILE A 48 3.71 -8.96 13.23
CA ILE A 48 4.21 -8.05 14.28
C ILE A 48 5.64 -7.60 13.96
N GLY A 49 6.54 -8.53 13.65
CA GLY A 49 7.94 -8.21 13.37
C GLY A 49 8.15 -7.27 12.17
N PRO A 50 7.57 -7.56 10.99
CA PRO A 50 7.57 -6.65 9.84
C PRO A 50 6.95 -5.29 10.15
N LEU A 51 5.76 -5.24 10.77
CA LEU A 51 5.05 -4.00 11.05
C LEU A 51 5.77 -3.11 12.08
N SER A 52 6.52 -3.70 13.01
CA SER A 52 7.39 -2.94 13.92
C SER A 52 8.63 -2.35 13.25
N ARG A 53 9.02 -2.84 12.06
CA ARG A 53 10.13 -2.27 11.26
C ARG A 53 9.65 -1.33 10.16
N TRP A 54 8.43 -1.52 9.69
CA TRP A 54 7.79 -0.73 8.65
C TRP A 54 6.28 -0.71 8.89
N SER A 55 5.81 0.38 9.45
CA SER A 55 4.42 0.60 9.87
C SER A 55 3.56 1.16 8.74
N GLN A 56 2.29 1.42 9.04
CA GLN A 56 1.42 2.17 8.12
C GLN A 56 1.94 3.59 7.90
N GLU A 57 2.47 4.25 8.95
CA GLU A 57 2.97 5.62 8.87
C GLU A 57 4.17 5.71 7.93
N ASP A 58 5.09 4.74 8.02
CA ASP A 58 6.23 4.64 7.11
C ASP A 58 5.77 4.47 5.65
N THR A 59 4.72 3.67 5.43
CA THR A 59 4.12 3.48 4.11
C THR A 59 3.51 4.78 3.57
N VAL A 60 2.73 5.48 4.39
CA VAL A 60 2.10 6.75 4.03
C VAL A 60 3.16 7.81 3.73
N TRP A 61 4.18 7.93 4.58
CA TRP A 61 5.27 8.87 4.40
C TRP A 61 6.05 8.58 3.13
N TRP A 62 6.40 7.31 2.87
CA TRP A 62 7.11 6.92 1.66
C TRP A 62 6.36 7.32 0.38
N PHE A 63 5.05 7.07 0.31
CA PHE A 63 4.26 7.48 -0.85
C PHE A 63 4.21 9.01 -1.03
N ARG A 64 4.06 9.76 0.06
CA ARG A 64 4.08 11.24 0.00
C ARG A 64 5.41 11.79 -0.49
N GLU A 65 6.53 11.26 0.01
CA GLU A 65 7.87 11.64 -0.47
C GLU A 65 8.10 11.29 -1.94
N ASN A 66 7.36 10.32 -2.48
CA ASN A 66 7.36 9.94 -3.89
C ASN A 66 6.23 10.60 -4.70
N GLY A 67 5.63 11.68 -4.18
CA GLY A 67 4.68 12.52 -4.92
C GLY A 67 3.24 12.00 -4.97
N VAL A 68 2.90 10.98 -4.17
CA VAL A 68 1.54 10.45 -4.06
C VAL A 68 0.87 10.99 -2.81
N GLU A 69 -0.03 11.97 -3.01
CA GLU A 69 -0.88 12.48 -1.94
C GLU A 69 -1.94 11.44 -1.55
N LEU A 70 -2.09 11.23 -0.24
CA LEU A 70 -3.00 10.23 0.34
C LEU A 70 -4.05 10.88 1.25
N LYS A 71 -5.27 10.34 1.19
CA LYS A 71 -6.40 10.69 2.07
C LYS A 71 -6.88 9.47 2.84
N THR A 72 -7.32 9.70 4.08
CA THR A 72 -7.94 8.69 4.94
C THR A 72 -9.46 8.89 4.91
N GLU A 73 -10.21 7.82 4.65
CA GLU A 73 -11.67 7.80 4.72
C GLU A 73 -12.15 7.56 6.18
N GLU A 74 -13.44 7.79 6.46
CA GLU A 74 -14.01 7.67 7.81
C GLU A 74 -13.84 6.29 8.45
N ASP A 75 -13.73 5.24 7.63
CA ASP A 75 -13.51 3.86 8.08
C ASP A 75 -12.02 3.50 8.25
N GLY A 76 -11.12 4.47 8.08
CA GLY A 76 -9.68 4.29 8.26
C GLY A 76 -8.94 3.77 7.03
N ARG A 77 -9.63 3.46 5.92
CA ARG A 77 -8.95 3.10 4.67
C ARG A 77 -8.23 4.30 4.06
N ILE A 78 -7.08 4.06 3.45
CA ILE A 78 -6.24 5.12 2.87
C ILE A 78 -6.15 4.94 1.36
N PHE A 79 -6.47 5.99 0.62
CA PHE A 79 -6.49 6.03 -0.83
C PHE A 79 -5.64 7.19 -1.36
N PRO A 80 -5.16 7.14 -2.62
CA PRO A 80 -4.65 8.33 -3.28
C PRO A 80 -5.74 9.39 -3.39
N VAL A 81 -5.38 10.66 -3.22
CA VAL A 81 -6.33 11.79 -3.34
C VAL A 81 -7.00 11.81 -4.71
N THR A 82 -6.30 11.33 -5.75
CA THR A 82 -6.77 11.21 -7.13
C THR A 82 -7.89 10.16 -7.33
N ASP A 83 -8.16 9.31 -6.34
CA ASP A 83 -9.04 8.14 -6.47
C ASP A 83 -8.66 7.22 -7.64
N SER A 84 -7.39 7.20 -8.04
CA SER A 84 -6.90 6.36 -9.15
C SER A 84 -5.74 5.50 -8.71
N SER A 85 -5.90 4.19 -8.86
CA SER A 85 -4.80 3.22 -8.70
C SER A 85 -3.65 3.47 -9.67
N GLN A 86 -3.89 4.15 -10.79
CA GLN A 86 -2.84 4.51 -11.74
C GLN A 86 -1.80 5.41 -11.08
N THR A 87 -2.21 6.33 -10.19
CA THR A 87 -1.28 7.17 -9.42
C THR A 87 -0.29 6.35 -8.59
N VAL A 88 -0.75 5.24 -7.99
CA VAL A 88 0.10 4.33 -7.21
C VAL A 88 1.00 3.51 -8.14
N ILE A 89 0.48 3.06 -9.28
CA ILE A 89 1.24 2.28 -10.27
C ILE A 89 2.38 3.11 -10.85
N ASP A 90 2.09 4.32 -11.32
CA ASP A 90 3.05 5.25 -11.93
C ASP A 90 4.21 5.50 -10.95
N CYS A 91 3.89 5.80 -9.69
CA CYS A 91 4.86 5.94 -8.60
C CYS A 91 5.77 4.71 -8.43
N LEU A 92 5.22 3.49 -8.42
CA LEU A 92 6.00 2.27 -8.21
C LEU A 92 6.83 1.85 -9.43
N THR A 93 6.39 2.23 -10.64
CA THR A 93 7.10 1.91 -11.88
C THR A 93 8.04 3.01 -12.36
N GLY A 94 8.00 4.19 -11.75
CA GLY A 94 8.84 5.34 -12.11
C GLY A 94 8.48 5.95 -13.47
N VAL A 95 7.18 5.95 -13.81
CA VAL A 95 6.64 6.46 -15.08
C VAL A 95 5.89 7.77 -14.82
#